data_AF-A0A8T4ZBM1-F1
#
_entry.id   AF-A0A8T4ZBM1-F1
#
_cell.length_a   1.000
_cell.length_b   1.000
_cell.length_c   1.000
_cell.angle_alpha   90.00
_cell.angle_beta   90.00
_cell.angle_gamma   90.00
#
_symmetry.space_group_name_H-M   'P 1'
#
loop_
_entity.id
_entity.type
_entity.pdbx_description
1 polymer ?
#
loop_
_entity_poly.entity_id
_entity_poly.type
_entity_poly.pdbx_seq_one_letter_code
_entity_poly.pdbx_strand_id
1 'polypeptide(L)'
;SSDRPSSDAATNLMGAVASASKAPFATVAVAMHESTSDDAILLHRGTRVRKCHTSGRYAFKSINSPPLAKYLLQTGRLEVYCRDIQRRDPERNVELKNNFEERVLHLKFYPGMRAEIIDWAIGEGYRGIVIEGTGLGHVSRTLQDPISRAVKDGILVGMTSQCLYGRVNMNVY
;
A
#
# COMPACT_ATOMS: atom_id res chain seq x y z
N SER A 1 6.30 0.49 -22.18
CA SER A 1 5.16 1.05 -22.92
C SER A 1 4.63 -0.03 -23.83
N SER A 2 3.30 -0.13 -23.98
CA SER A 2 2.60 -1.26 -24.61
C SER A 2 2.75 -1.35 -26.12
N ASP A 3 3.19 -0.28 -26.76
CA ASP A 3 3.55 -0.20 -28.18
C ASP A 3 4.84 -0.96 -28.52
N ARG A 4 5.64 -1.34 -27.51
CA ARG A 4 6.91 -2.03 -27.71
C ARG A 4 6.72 -3.55 -27.67
N PRO A 5 7.39 -4.32 -28.55
CA PRO A 5 7.37 -5.79 -28.50
C PRO A 5 7.85 -6.37 -27.17
N SER A 6 8.72 -5.65 -26.46
CA SER A 6 9.23 -6.02 -25.13
C SER A 6 8.35 -5.50 -23.99
N SER A 7 7.10 -5.10 -24.24
CA SER A 7 6.22 -4.67 -23.16
C SER A 7 5.79 -5.83 -22.28
N ASP A 8 5.76 -5.58 -20.99
CA ASP A 8 5.15 -6.40 -19.94
C ASP A 8 3.60 -6.35 -19.91
N ALA A 9 2.97 -5.51 -20.74
CA ALA A 9 1.53 -5.24 -20.68
C ALA A 9 0.69 -6.51 -20.95
N ALA A 10 1.03 -7.26 -21.99
CA ALA A 10 0.28 -8.46 -22.37
C ALA A 10 0.36 -9.55 -21.29
N THR A 11 1.56 -9.82 -20.77
CA THR A 11 1.78 -10.85 -19.75
C THR A 11 1.17 -10.47 -18.40
N ASN A 12 1.24 -9.20 -18.01
CA ASN A 12 0.52 -8.69 -16.83
C ASN A 12 -1.00 -8.85 -16.97
N LEU A 13 -1.57 -8.51 -18.13
CA LEU A 13 -3.00 -8.67 -18.38
C LEU A 13 -3.45 -10.13 -18.31
N MET A 14 -2.67 -11.05 -18.90
CA MET A 14 -2.95 -12.49 -18.82
C MET A 14 -2.99 -12.97 -17.36
N GLY A 15 -1.99 -12.60 -16.55
CA GLY A 15 -1.96 -12.96 -15.13
C GLY A 15 -3.11 -12.36 -14.33
N ALA A 16 -3.48 -11.11 -14.62
CA ALA A 16 -4.61 -10.44 -13.98
C ALA A 16 -5.94 -11.13 -14.29
N VAL A 17 -6.23 -11.42 -15.56
CA VAL A 17 -7.49 -12.06 -15.99
C VAL A 17 -7.56 -13.51 -15.53
N ALA A 18 -6.45 -14.26 -15.59
CA ALA A 18 -6.39 -15.62 -15.07
C ALA A 18 -6.67 -15.66 -13.55
N SER A 19 -6.16 -14.69 -12.81
CA SER A 19 -6.43 -14.57 -11.37
C SER A 19 -7.87 -14.14 -11.10
N ALA A 20 -8.39 -13.18 -11.86
CA ALA A 20 -9.79 -12.73 -11.75
C ALA A 20 -10.80 -13.85 -12.05
N SER A 21 -10.44 -14.84 -12.87
CA SER A 21 -11.30 -15.99 -13.17
C SER A 21 -11.11 -17.16 -12.20
N LYS A 22 -9.87 -17.51 -11.83
CA LYS A 22 -9.55 -18.78 -11.15
C LYS A 22 -9.19 -18.64 -9.67
N ALA A 23 -8.80 -17.46 -9.19
CA ALA A 23 -8.29 -17.32 -7.83
C ALA A 23 -9.40 -17.55 -6.80
N PRO A 24 -9.16 -18.29 -5.70
CA PRO A 24 -10.19 -18.61 -4.70
C PRO A 24 -10.54 -17.43 -3.79
N PHE A 25 -9.85 -16.29 -3.90
CA PHE A 25 -10.06 -15.10 -3.10
C PHE A 25 -10.90 -14.04 -3.82
N ALA A 26 -11.58 -13.23 -3.02
CA ALA A 26 -12.30 -12.03 -3.42
C ALA A 26 -11.74 -10.84 -2.62
N THR A 27 -10.71 -10.22 -3.17
CA THR A 27 -10.04 -9.06 -2.57
C THR A 27 -9.45 -8.21 -3.69
N VAL A 28 -9.10 -6.96 -3.37
CA VAL A 28 -8.37 -6.08 -4.30
C VAL A 28 -6.91 -6.53 -4.35
N ALA A 29 -6.40 -6.74 -5.56
CA ALA A 29 -5.03 -7.19 -5.79
C ALA A 29 -4.37 -6.45 -6.96
N VAL A 30 -3.04 -6.40 -6.94
CA VAL A 30 -2.21 -5.90 -8.04
C VAL A 30 -1.46 -7.08 -8.65
N ALA A 31 -1.59 -7.25 -9.97
CA ALA A 31 -0.95 -8.33 -10.72
C ALA A 31 0.23 -7.75 -11.53
N MET A 32 1.46 -8.07 -11.15
CA MET A 32 2.67 -7.56 -11.82
C MET A 32 3.78 -8.62 -11.83
N HIS A 33 4.75 -8.50 -12.74
CA HIS A 33 5.89 -9.42 -12.86
C HIS A 33 6.60 -9.70 -11.53
N GLU A 34 6.97 -10.96 -11.33
CA GLU A 34 7.85 -11.38 -10.23
C GLU A 34 9.28 -10.85 -10.39
N SER A 35 9.80 -10.95 -11.62
CA SER A 35 11.19 -10.70 -11.99
C SER A 35 11.28 -9.83 -13.26
N THR A 36 12.46 -9.73 -13.86
CA THR A 36 12.62 -9.09 -15.18
C THR A 36 12.11 -9.96 -16.34
N SER A 37 11.96 -11.27 -16.12
CA SER A 37 11.62 -12.26 -17.13
C SER A 37 10.11 -12.49 -17.22
N ASP A 38 9.63 -12.93 -18.38
CA ASP A 38 8.24 -13.34 -18.61
C ASP A 38 7.96 -14.76 -18.10
N ASP A 39 8.31 -15.02 -16.84
CA ASP A 39 8.11 -16.32 -16.18
C ASP A 39 6.83 -16.36 -15.36
N ALA A 40 6.59 -15.32 -14.57
CA ALA A 40 5.48 -15.31 -13.64
C ALA A 40 4.99 -13.92 -13.26
N ILE A 41 3.70 -13.86 -12.94
CA ILE A 41 3.01 -12.69 -12.39
C ILE A 41 2.69 -12.94 -10.92
N LEU A 42 3.12 -12.06 -10.03
CA LEU A 42 2.73 -12.07 -8.63
C LEU A 42 1.43 -11.30 -8.41
N LEU A 43 0.59 -11.83 -7.53
CA LEU A 43 -0.65 -11.20 -7.10
C LEU A 43 -0.42 -10.62 -5.71
N HIS A 44 -0.24 -9.32 -5.63
CA HIS A 44 -0.03 -8.61 -4.37
C HIS A 44 -1.36 -8.18 -3.77
N ARG A 45 -1.54 -8.30 -2.45
CA ARG A 45 -2.71 -7.73 -1.76
C ARG A 45 -2.69 -6.21 -1.90
N GLY A 46 -3.79 -5.61 -2.33
CA GLY A 46 -3.86 -4.18 -2.67
C GLY A 46 -3.47 -3.22 -1.54
N THR A 47 -3.72 -3.60 -0.29
CA THR A 47 -3.33 -2.83 0.91
C THR A 47 -1.93 -3.12 1.43
N ARG A 48 -1.18 -3.99 0.76
CA ARG A 48 0.16 -4.44 1.15
C ARG A 48 1.13 -4.41 -0.02
N VAL A 49 0.89 -3.60 -1.04
CA VAL A 49 1.76 -3.49 -2.22
C VAL A 49 2.35 -2.08 -2.31
N ARG A 50 3.61 -1.98 -2.69
CA ARG A 50 4.28 -0.69 -3.00
C ARG A 50 5.10 -0.82 -4.26
N LYS A 51 5.15 0.25 -5.05
CA LYS A 51 6.11 0.39 -6.15
C LYS A 51 7.47 0.78 -5.56
N CYS A 52 8.40 -0.16 -5.54
CA CYS A 52 9.72 -0.05 -4.92
C CYS A 52 10.86 0.14 -5.93
N HIS A 53 10.57 0.05 -7.23
CA HIS A 53 11.53 0.34 -8.29
C HIS A 53 10.92 1.30 -9.31
N THR A 54 11.73 2.22 -9.84
CA THR A 54 11.25 3.27 -10.75
C THR A 54 10.89 2.73 -12.14
N SER A 55 11.68 1.80 -12.68
CA SER A 55 11.54 1.29 -14.05
C SER A 55 11.40 -0.25 -14.25
N GLY A 56 11.95 -1.08 -13.37
CA GLY A 56 11.95 -2.54 -13.54
C GLY A 56 10.54 -3.15 -13.56
N ARG A 57 10.36 -4.25 -14.30
CA ARG A 57 9.07 -4.97 -14.37
C ARG A 57 8.62 -5.49 -13.00
N TYR A 58 9.58 -5.94 -12.19
CA TYR A 58 9.39 -6.38 -10.81
C TYR A 58 9.18 -5.24 -9.79
N ALA A 59 8.82 -4.04 -10.24
CA ALA A 59 8.78 -2.84 -9.40
C ALA A 59 7.83 -2.96 -8.20
N PHE A 60 6.77 -3.76 -8.31
CA PHE A 60 5.80 -3.92 -7.24
C PHE A 60 6.24 -5.02 -6.28
N LYS A 61 6.21 -4.72 -4.98
CA LYS A 61 6.57 -5.66 -3.91
C LYS A 61 5.49 -5.71 -2.87
N SER A 62 5.23 -6.91 -2.34
CA SER A 62 4.42 -7.08 -1.14
C SER A 62 5.21 -6.64 0.08
N ILE A 63 4.67 -5.70 0.86
CA ILE A 63 5.28 -5.14 2.05
C ILE A 63 4.64 -5.77 3.29
N ASN A 64 5.47 -6.28 4.20
CA ASN A 64 5.03 -6.92 5.46
C ASN A 64 4.04 -8.08 5.28
N SER A 65 4.01 -8.73 4.12
CA SER A 65 3.19 -9.90 3.83
C SER A 65 3.70 -10.64 2.59
N PRO A 66 3.45 -11.95 2.46
CA PRO A 66 3.66 -12.65 1.19
C PRO A 66 2.66 -12.18 0.12
N PRO A 67 2.97 -12.34 -1.18
CA PRO A 67 1.96 -12.27 -2.24
C PRO A 67 0.80 -13.25 -1.99
N LEU A 68 -0.38 -12.94 -2.52
CA LEU A 68 -1.57 -13.79 -2.45
C LEU A 68 -1.41 -15.06 -3.28
N ALA A 69 -0.84 -14.92 -4.47
CA ALA A 69 -0.66 -15.99 -5.44
C ALA A 69 0.44 -15.65 -6.46
N LYS A 70 0.81 -16.66 -7.25
CA LYS A 70 1.70 -16.56 -8.41
C LYS A 70 1.05 -17.24 -9.60
N TYR A 71 1.01 -16.55 -10.73
CA TYR A 71 0.57 -17.11 -12.00
C TYR A 71 1.79 -17.41 -12.88
N LEU A 72 1.98 -18.67 -13.24
CA LEU A 72 3.06 -19.13 -14.11
C LEU A 72 2.66 -18.96 -15.57
N LEU A 73 3.40 -18.12 -16.31
CA LEU A 73 3.05 -17.76 -17.69
C LEU A 73 3.19 -18.95 -18.64
N GLN A 74 4.20 -19.81 -18.47
CA GLN A 74 4.43 -20.95 -19.36
C GLN A 74 3.39 -22.06 -19.22
N THR A 75 2.88 -22.30 -18.01
CA THR A 75 1.97 -23.43 -17.72
C THR A 75 0.51 -23.01 -17.54
N GLY A 76 0.26 -21.70 -17.37
CA GLY A 76 -1.06 -21.18 -17.02
C GLY A 76 -1.54 -21.58 -15.62
N ARG A 77 -0.64 -22.11 -14.77
CA ARG A 77 -0.95 -22.54 -13.40
C ARG A 77 -1.00 -21.35 -12.45
N LEU A 78 -2.03 -21.31 -11.60
CA LEU A 78 -2.15 -20.36 -10.50
C LEU A 78 -1.81 -21.06 -9.18
N GLU A 79 -0.74 -20.61 -8.52
CA GLU A 79 -0.29 -21.09 -7.22
C GLU A 79 -0.74 -20.11 -6.14
N VAL A 80 -1.57 -20.57 -5.21
CA VAL A 80 -2.11 -19.72 -4.13
C VAL A 80 -1.26 -19.90 -2.88
N TYR A 81 -0.75 -18.79 -2.33
CA TYR A 81 0.16 -18.81 -1.18
C TYR A 81 -0.53 -18.50 0.15
N CYS A 82 -1.53 -17.62 0.15
CA CYS A 82 -2.21 -17.22 1.38
C CYS A 82 -3.36 -18.15 1.77
N ARG A 83 -3.37 -18.59 3.03
CA ARG A 83 -4.48 -19.36 3.64
C ARG A 83 -5.56 -18.45 4.24
N ASP A 84 -5.14 -17.32 4.82
CA ASP A 84 -6.05 -16.30 5.38
C ASP A 84 -6.49 -15.31 4.30
N ILE A 85 -7.42 -15.78 3.46
CA ILE A 85 -8.03 -14.99 2.39
C ILE A 85 -9.54 -14.94 2.54
N GLN A 86 -10.11 -13.79 2.21
CA GLN A 86 -11.56 -13.69 1.99
C GLN A 86 -11.91 -14.52 0.75
N ARG A 87 -12.59 -15.65 0.95
CA ARG A 87 -12.99 -16.53 -0.15
C ARG A 87 -14.06 -15.88 -1.02
N ARG A 88 -14.11 -16.31 -2.29
CA ARG A 88 -15.27 -16.03 -3.14
C ARG A 88 -16.52 -16.59 -2.52
N ASP A 89 -17.59 -15.81 -2.62
CA ASP A 89 -18.89 -16.13 -2.07
C ASP A 89 -19.92 -15.49 -3.01
N PRO A 90 -20.71 -16.28 -3.74
CA PRO A 90 -21.70 -15.76 -4.68
C PRO A 90 -22.85 -15.02 -3.98
N GLU A 91 -23.12 -15.32 -2.71
CA GLU A 91 -24.19 -14.68 -1.94
C GLU A 91 -23.74 -13.34 -1.35
N ARG A 92 -22.44 -13.05 -1.36
CA ARG A 92 -21.90 -11.81 -0.81
C ARG A 92 -22.02 -10.67 -1.80
N ASN A 93 -22.84 -9.69 -1.43
CA ASN A 93 -22.93 -8.42 -2.14
C ASN A 93 -21.73 -7.50 -1.85
N VAL A 94 -21.30 -6.76 -2.87
CA VAL A 94 -20.29 -5.72 -2.72
C VAL A 94 -20.94 -4.48 -2.11
N GLU A 95 -20.38 -4.00 -1.00
CA GLU A 95 -20.74 -2.72 -0.41
C GLU A 95 -19.75 -1.63 -0.88
N LEU A 96 -20.26 -0.60 -1.56
CA LEU A 96 -19.46 0.55 -1.96
C LEU A 96 -19.40 1.57 -0.82
N LYS A 97 -18.20 1.81 -0.29
CA LYS A 97 -17.91 2.86 0.69
C LYS A 97 -17.07 3.95 0.04
N ASN A 98 -17.72 4.87 -0.67
CA ASN A 98 -17.07 5.93 -1.46
C ASN A 98 -16.99 7.29 -0.74
N ASN A 99 -17.36 7.37 0.54
CA ASN A 99 -17.29 8.60 1.31
C ASN A 99 -15.85 8.89 1.78
N PHE A 100 -15.00 9.35 0.85
CA PHE A 100 -13.61 9.70 1.12
C PHE A 100 -13.48 11.14 1.57
N GLU A 101 -12.69 11.36 2.63
CA GLU A 101 -12.26 12.69 3.06
C GLU A 101 -10.99 13.08 2.29
N GLU A 102 -11.06 14.19 1.55
CA GLU A 102 -9.96 14.66 0.70
C GLU A 102 -8.94 15.48 1.48
N ARG A 103 -9.34 16.10 2.60
CA ARG A 103 -8.47 16.91 3.44
C ARG A 103 -7.65 16.06 4.41
N VAL A 104 -6.81 15.20 3.86
CA VAL A 104 -5.86 14.36 4.60
C VAL A 104 -4.43 14.68 4.17
N LEU A 105 -3.58 15.06 5.13
CA LEU A 105 -2.18 15.36 4.87
C LEU A 105 -1.33 14.10 5.04
N HIS A 106 -0.50 13.78 4.03
CA HIS A 106 0.53 12.77 4.16
C HIS A 106 1.89 13.45 4.36
N LEU A 107 2.47 13.31 5.55
CA LEU A 107 3.64 14.05 5.99
C LEU A 107 4.83 13.12 6.25
N LYS A 108 5.88 13.21 5.42
CA LYS A 108 7.14 12.50 5.66
C LYS A 108 8.07 13.32 6.54
N PHE A 109 8.32 12.84 7.76
CA PHE A 109 9.18 13.50 8.73
C PHE A 109 10.64 13.56 8.25
N TYR A 110 11.35 14.64 8.60
CA TYR A 110 12.80 14.76 8.40
C TYR A 110 13.41 15.65 9.51
N PRO A 111 14.71 15.49 9.82
CA PRO A 111 15.39 16.36 10.78
C PRO A 111 15.31 17.84 10.38
N GLY A 112 14.89 18.70 11.31
CA GLY A 112 14.68 20.12 11.02
C GLY A 112 13.32 20.45 10.42
N MET A 113 12.39 19.49 10.36
CA MET A 113 11.00 19.77 10.00
C MET A 113 10.40 20.83 10.93
N ARG A 114 9.84 21.84 10.30
CA ARG A 114 9.15 22.96 10.95
C ARG A 114 7.77 22.54 11.43
N ALA A 115 7.48 22.80 12.71
CA ALA A 115 6.23 22.44 13.38
C ALA A 115 5.00 23.11 12.74
N GLU A 116 5.21 24.26 12.13
CA GLU A 116 4.19 25.11 11.51
C GLU A 116 3.42 24.42 10.39
N ILE A 117 3.95 23.34 9.81
CA ILE A 117 3.21 22.54 8.82
C ILE A 117 1.96 21.88 9.42
N ILE A 118 2.00 21.51 10.70
CA ILE A 118 0.85 20.92 11.39
C ILE A 118 -0.16 22.00 11.75
N ASP A 119 0.29 23.14 12.27
CA ASP A 119 -0.59 24.27 12.58
C ASP A 119 -1.24 24.84 11.30
N TRP A 120 -0.50 24.87 10.18
CA TRP A 120 -1.05 25.18 8.86
C TRP A 120 -2.14 24.19 8.46
N ALA A 121 -1.92 22.88 8.63
CA ALA A 121 -2.92 21.87 8.31
C ALA A 121 -4.19 22.04 9.16
N ILE A 122 -4.05 22.37 10.45
CA ILE A 122 -5.19 22.72 11.32
C ILE A 122 -5.94 23.93 10.76
N GLY A 123 -5.23 25.02 10.46
CA GLY A 123 -5.83 26.25 9.93
C GLY A 123 -6.53 26.09 8.58
N GLU A 124 -6.02 25.21 7.72
CA GLU A 124 -6.63 24.86 6.42
C GLU A 124 -7.78 23.84 6.54
N GLY A 125 -8.14 23.43 7.76
CA GLY A 125 -9.25 22.52 8.00
C GLY A 125 -8.99 21.09 7.57
N TYR A 126 -7.74 20.61 7.64
CA TYR A 126 -7.44 19.19 7.46
C TYR A 126 -8.14 18.35 8.52
N ARG A 127 -8.61 17.17 8.11
CA ARG A 127 -9.37 16.23 8.95
C ARG A 127 -8.56 15.00 9.33
N GLY A 128 -7.46 14.76 8.63
CA GLY A 128 -6.49 13.73 9.01
C GLY A 128 -5.05 14.09 8.66
N ILE A 129 -4.10 13.54 9.39
CA ILE A 129 -2.66 13.63 9.14
C ILE A 129 -2.06 12.23 9.30
N VAL A 130 -1.42 11.70 8.26
CA VAL A 130 -0.62 10.47 8.33
C VAL A 130 0.85 10.85 8.29
N ILE A 131 1.59 10.52 9.35
CA ILE A 131 3.00 10.86 9.49
C ILE A 131 3.86 9.63 9.13
N GLU A 132 4.77 9.74 8.17
CA GLU A 132 5.89 8.80 7.99
C GLU A 132 7.04 9.23 8.92
N GLY A 133 7.00 8.74 10.16
CA GLY A 133 8.03 8.95 11.17
C GLY A 133 9.29 8.12 10.93
N THR A 134 10.28 8.24 11.82
CA THR A 134 11.51 7.42 11.78
C THR A 134 11.35 6.14 12.60
N GLY A 135 12.06 5.08 12.22
CA GLY A 135 12.20 3.85 13.02
C GLY A 135 10.86 3.25 13.45
N LEU A 136 10.63 3.15 14.76
CA LEU A 136 9.41 2.59 15.35
C LEU A 136 8.21 3.57 15.39
N GLY A 137 8.31 4.73 14.74
CA GLY A 137 7.24 5.73 14.66
C GLY A 137 7.56 7.00 15.45
N HIS A 138 8.74 7.58 15.24
CA HIS A 138 9.19 8.78 15.96
C HIS A 138 9.18 10.03 15.09
N VAL A 139 9.03 11.18 15.75
CA VAL A 139 9.25 12.54 15.23
C VAL A 139 10.10 13.32 16.24
N SER A 140 10.57 14.50 15.89
CA SER A 140 11.23 15.37 16.87
C SER A 140 10.25 15.81 17.95
N ARG A 141 10.77 16.05 19.17
CA ARG A 141 9.98 16.55 20.30
C ARG A 141 9.23 17.84 19.98
N THR A 142 9.77 18.69 19.11
CA THR A 142 9.15 19.94 18.66
C THR A 142 7.81 19.75 17.96
N LEU A 143 7.54 18.56 17.40
CA LEU A 143 6.25 18.25 16.76
C LEU A 143 5.21 17.72 17.76
N GLN A 144 5.58 17.39 19.00
CA GLN A 144 4.64 16.81 19.98
C GLN A 144 3.49 17.76 20.32
N ASP A 145 3.79 19.03 20.62
CA ASP A 145 2.75 20.02 20.96
C ASP A 145 1.82 20.33 19.77
N PRO A 146 2.32 20.59 18.54
CA PRO A 146 1.46 20.72 17.36
C PRO A 146 0.60 19.49 17.08
N ILE A 147 1.15 18.26 17.20
CA ILE A 147 0.37 17.02 17.03
C ILE A 147 -0.74 16.95 18.10
N SER A 148 -0.41 17.28 19.35
CA SER A 148 -1.38 17.31 20.45
C SER A 148 -2.50 18.32 20.19
N ARG A 149 -2.18 19.51 19.65
CA ARG A 149 -3.18 20.48 19.20
C ARG A 149 -4.07 19.93 18.10
N ALA A 150 -3.49 19.33 17.05
CA ALA A 150 -4.27 18.74 15.95
C ALA A 150 -5.26 17.69 16.46
N VAL A 151 -4.83 16.80 17.36
CA VAL A 151 -5.72 15.80 17.97
C VAL A 151 -6.83 16.45 18.79
N LYS A 152 -6.52 17.49 19.57
CA LYS A 152 -7.53 18.24 20.36
C LYS A 152 -8.56 18.95 19.48
N ASP A 153 -8.16 19.42 18.30
CA ASP A 153 -9.05 20.01 17.30
C ASP A 153 -9.83 18.96 16.48
N GLY A 154 -9.75 17.68 16.87
CA GLY A 154 -10.51 16.60 16.26
C GLY A 154 -9.94 16.07 14.95
N ILE A 155 -8.68 16.37 14.64
CA ILE A 155 -7.97 15.84 13.48
C ILE A 155 -7.45 14.44 13.81
N LEU A 156 -7.72 13.47 12.93
CA LEU A 156 -7.18 12.11 13.07
C LEU A 156 -5.70 12.07 12.72
N VAL A 157 -4.82 11.80 13.70
CA VAL A 157 -3.38 11.68 13.45
C VAL A 157 -2.95 10.22 13.52
N GLY A 158 -2.40 9.70 12.41
CA GLY A 158 -1.86 8.34 12.30
C GLY A 158 -0.34 8.34 12.16
N MET A 159 0.34 7.42 12.85
CA MET A 159 1.80 7.24 12.74
C MET A 159 2.14 6.01 11.90
N THR A 160 3.06 6.19 10.96
CA THR A 160 3.71 5.14 10.17
C THR A 160 5.23 5.33 10.25
N SER A 161 5.98 4.51 9.51
CA SER A 161 7.44 4.61 9.45
C SER A 161 7.91 4.79 8.02
N GLN A 162 8.97 5.57 7.85
CA GLN A 162 9.76 5.62 6.62
C GLN A 162 10.40 4.26 6.28
N CYS A 163 10.61 3.41 7.28
CA CYS A 163 11.01 2.03 7.08
C CYS A 163 9.81 1.25 6.50
N LEU A 164 9.91 0.86 5.23
CA LEU A 164 8.84 0.14 4.54
C LEU A 164 8.46 -1.16 5.24
N TYR A 165 9.48 -1.91 5.66
CA TYR A 165 9.32 -3.17 6.36
C TYR A 165 9.41 -2.96 7.87
N GLY A 166 8.56 -3.66 8.60
CA GLY A 166 8.47 -3.58 10.06
C GLY A 166 7.10 -3.13 10.56
N ARG A 167 7.04 -2.91 11.87
CA ARG A 167 5.84 -2.48 12.58
C ARG A 167 6.22 -1.32 13.51
N VAL A 168 5.43 -0.27 13.49
CA VAL A 168 5.55 0.83 14.47
C VAL A 168 5.28 0.32 15.88
N ASN A 169 6.02 0.82 16.87
CA ASN A 169 5.79 0.55 18.28
C ASN A 169 6.30 1.74 19.10
N MET A 170 5.39 2.67 19.38
CA MET A 170 5.70 3.91 20.11
C MET A 170 5.73 3.73 21.65
N ASN A 171 5.81 2.49 22.15
CA ASN A 171 5.92 2.18 23.59
C ASN A 171 7.33 1.77 24.01
N VAL A 172 8.27 1.67 23.08
CA VAL A 172 9.64 1.18 23.36
C VAL A 172 10.55 2.30 23.88
N TYR A 173 10.35 3.53 23.39
CA TYR A 173 11.17 4.71 23.68
C TYR A 173 10.33 5.87 24.17
#